data_AF-A0A0U5H7P1-F1
#
_entry.id   AF-A0A0U5H7P1-F1
#
_cell.length_a   1.000
_cell.length_b   1.000
_cell.length_c   1.000
_cell.angle_alpha   90.00
_cell.angle_beta   90.00
_cell.angle_gamma   90.00
#
_symmetry.space_group_name_H-M   'P 1'
#
loop_
_entity.id
_entity.type
_entity.pdbx_description
1 polymer ?
#
loop_
_entity_poly.entity_id
_entity_poly.type
_entity_poly.pdbx_seq_one_letter_code
_entity_poly.pdbx_strand_id
1 'polypeptide(L)'
;MSESASSTGTQRLWEGLTENLLVSLTAVAFALAAFFLIPLGEAFEVRFLLAISFLTLVFVYDEYWPRTDSTAYAVLWTVGAGLLTAGIFIGVYELAFSLGAGELTRAVALLVTTVLQYGSAILYSRAQ
;
A
#
# COMPACT_ATOMS: atom_id res chain seq x y z
N MET A 1 19.45 -31.20 21.71
CA MET A 1 18.26 -30.35 21.96
C MET A 1 18.26 -29.04 21.15
N SER A 2 19.02 -28.93 20.05
CA SER A 2 19.07 -27.71 19.21
C SER A 2 18.18 -27.77 17.95
N GLU A 3 17.67 -28.96 17.58
CA GLU A 3 16.95 -29.18 16.32
C GLU A 3 15.46 -28.78 16.38
N SER A 4 14.86 -28.72 17.58
CA SER A 4 13.45 -28.32 17.75
C SER A 4 13.25 -26.79 17.75
N ALA A 5 14.29 -26.01 18.07
CA ALA A 5 14.22 -24.56 18.09
C ALA A 5 14.27 -23.96 16.68
N SER A 6 15.05 -24.55 15.77
CA SER A 6 15.15 -24.10 14.37
C SER A 6 13.89 -24.43 13.58
N SER A 7 13.28 -25.60 13.77
CA SER A 7 12.04 -25.97 13.09
C SER A 7 10.89 -25.04 13.46
N THR A 8 10.73 -24.72 14.75
CA THR A 8 9.69 -23.81 15.24
C THR A 8 9.85 -22.38 14.71
N GLY A 9 11.10 -21.88 14.63
CA GLY A 9 11.39 -20.55 14.09
C GLY A 9 11.17 -20.48 12.58
N THR A 10 11.60 -21.49 11.83
CA THR A 10 11.41 -21.55 10.37
C THR A 10 9.94 -21.72 10.01
N GLN A 11 9.20 -22.51 10.79
CA GLN A 11 7.77 -22.74 10.60
C GLN A 11 6.94 -21.50 10.93
N ARG A 12 7.31 -20.74 11.98
CA ARG A 12 6.72 -19.42 12.27
C ARG A 12 7.07 -18.37 11.23
N LEU A 13 8.29 -18.38 10.71
CA LEU A 13 8.67 -17.52 9.58
C LEU A 13 7.88 -17.88 8.34
N TRP A 14 7.69 -19.18 8.05
CA TRP A 14 6.86 -19.63 6.95
C TRP A 14 5.38 -19.25 7.17
N GLU A 15 4.80 -19.49 8.34
CA GLU A 15 3.41 -19.10 8.64
C GLU A 15 3.23 -17.58 8.49
N GLY A 16 4.14 -16.77 9.05
CA GLY A 16 4.10 -15.30 8.91
C GLY A 16 4.35 -14.82 7.48
N LEU A 17 5.24 -15.49 6.73
CA LEU A 17 5.45 -15.22 5.31
C LEU A 17 4.21 -15.58 4.49
N THR A 18 3.52 -16.69 4.80
CA THR A 18 2.34 -17.16 4.05
C THR A 18 1.10 -16.32 4.35
N GLU A 19 0.91 -15.92 5.61
CA GLU A 19 -0.20 -15.04 6.03
C GLU A 19 -0.16 -13.69 5.32
N ASN A 20 1.02 -13.10 5.19
CA ASN A 20 1.21 -11.80 4.55
C ASN A 20 1.66 -11.88 3.08
N LEU A 21 1.91 -13.09 2.56
CA LEU A 21 2.35 -13.28 1.17
C LEU A 21 1.28 -12.75 0.23
N LEU A 22 0.02 -13.10 0.48
CA LEU A 22 -1.07 -12.74 -0.40
C LEU A 22 -1.30 -11.23 -0.41
N VAL A 23 -1.25 -10.57 0.76
CA VAL A 23 -1.32 -9.11 0.89
C VAL A 23 -0.21 -8.45 0.08
N SER A 24 1.02 -8.90 0.28
CA SER A 24 2.20 -8.41 -0.45
C SER A 24 2.07 -8.66 -1.96
N LEU A 25 1.57 -9.82 -2.38
CA LEU A 25 1.38 -10.19 -3.78
C LEU A 25 0.30 -9.32 -4.43
N THR A 26 -0.82 -9.06 -3.73
CA THR A 26 -1.84 -8.11 -4.21
C THR A 26 -1.28 -6.69 -4.30
N ALA A 27 -0.53 -6.22 -3.30
CA ALA A 27 0.08 -4.90 -3.33
C ALA A 27 1.06 -4.75 -4.50
N VAL A 28 1.89 -5.77 -4.75
CA VAL A 28 2.80 -5.82 -5.91
C VAL A 28 2.01 -5.86 -7.22
N ALA A 29 0.95 -6.66 -7.31
CA ALA A 29 0.09 -6.71 -8.49
C ALA A 29 -0.57 -5.35 -8.78
N PHE A 30 -1.03 -4.65 -7.74
CA PHE A 30 -1.55 -3.28 -7.86
C PHE A 30 -0.47 -2.30 -8.30
N ALA A 31 0.74 -2.38 -7.73
CA ALA A 31 1.86 -1.53 -8.13
C ALA A 31 2.22 -1.73 -9.60
N LEU A 32 2.24 -2.99 -10.08
CA LEU A 32 2.49 -3.32 -11.48
C LEU A 32 1.34 -2.85 -12.38
N ALA A 33 0.09 -3.11 -12.01
CA ALA A 33 -1.08 -2.65 -12.75
C ALA A 33 -1.09 -1.12 -12.87
N ALA A 34 -0.80 -0.43 -11.78
CA ALA A 34 -0.73 1.02 -11.77
C ALA A 34 0.40 1.56 -12.66
N PHE A 35 1.57 0.92 -12.61
CA PHE A 35 2.72 1.33 -13.39
C PHE A 35 2.54 1.10 -14.91
N PHE A 36 1.93 -0.02 -15.29
CA PHE A 36 1.81 -0.41 -16.70
C PHE A 36 0.47 -0.03 -17.36
N LEU A 37 -0.63 0.02 -16.61
CA LEU A 37 -1.99 0.12 -17.18
C LEU A 37 -2.65 1.48 -16.98
N ILE A 38 -2.22 2.29 -16.00
CA ILE A 38 -2.85 3.60 -15.75
C ILE A 38 -2.24 4.65 -16.70
N PRO A 39 -3.05 5.33 -17.53
CA PRO A 39 -2.58 6.35 -18.47
C PRO A 39 -2.27 7.69 -17.77
N LEU A 40 -1.47 7.67 -16.71
CA LEU A 40 -0.96 8.84 -16.00
C LEU A 40 0.24 9.44 -16.75
N GLY A 41 -0.03 10.12 -17.86
CA GLY A 41 0.99 10.76 -18.71
C GLY A 41 2.12 9.82 -19.16
N GLU A 42 3.11 10.33 -19.89
CA GLU A 42 4.32 9.54 -20.26
C GLU A 42 5.43 9.62 -19.21
N ALA A 43 5.26 10.43 -18.17
CA ALA A 43 6.28 10.66 -17.17
C ALA A 43 6.46 9.44 -16.24
N PHE A 44 7.54 8.69 -16.46
CA PHE A 44 7.99 7.55 -15.64
C PHE A 44 7.90 7.85 -14.14
N GLU A 45 8.35 9.04 -13.72
CA GLU A 45 8.40 9.46 -12.32
C GLU A 45 7.02 9.45 -11.65
N VAL A 46 5.96 9.85 -12.36
CA VAL A 46 4.59 9.88 -11.80
C VAL A 46 4.11 8.46 -11.51
N ARG A 47 4.34 7.56 -12.46
CA ARG A 47 3.97 6.14 -12.34
C ARG A 47 4.79 5.44 -11.27
N PHE A 48 6.07 5.77 -11.17
CA PHE A 48 6.97 5.26 -10.14
C PHE A 48 6.54 5.69 -8.73
N LEU A 49 6.16 6.96 -8.56
CA LEU A 49 5.66 7.46 -7.26
C LEU A 49 4.32 6.85 -6.87
N LEU A 50 3.43 6.61 -7.83
CA LEU A 50 2.21 5.87 -7.59
C LEU A 50 2.51 4.42 -7.16
N ALA A 51 3.45 3.74 -7.82
CA ALA A 51 3.89 2.41 -7.42
C ALA A 51 4.46 2.38 -5.98
N ILE A 52 5.28 3.38 -5.61
CA ILE A 52 5.77 3.53 -4.23
C ILE A 52 4.60 3.71 -3.25
N SER A 53 3.56 4.46 -3.62
CA SER A 53 2.38 4.67 -2.77
C SER A 53 1.57 3.38 -2.54
N PHE A 54 1.72 2.34 -3.36
CA PHE A 54 1.16 1.03 -3.06
C PHE A 54 2.02 0.23 -2.09
N LEU A 55 3.34 0.41 -2.11
CA LEU A 55 4.24 -0.28 -1.16
C LEU A 55 4.06 0.23 0.27
N THR A 56 3.68 1.48 0.45
CA THR A 56 3.33 2.02 1.78
C THR A 56 2.17 1.29 2.44
N LEU A 57 1.26 0.68 1.66
CA LEU A 57 0.17 -0.14 2.21
C LEU A 57 0.65 -1.36 2.98
N VAL A 58 1.81 -1.94 2.60
CA VAL A 58 2.38 -3.09 3.31
C VAL A 58 2.79 -2.68 4.73
N PHE A 59 3.42 -1.51 4.88
CA PHE A 59 3.83 -0.99 6.18
C PHE A 59 2.61 -0.59 7.03
N VAL A 60 1.62 0.07 6.41
CA VAL A 60 0.38 0.47 7.10
C VAL A 60 -0.41 -0.76 7.59
N TYR A 61 -0.46 -1.81 6.78
CA TYR A 61 -1.10 -3.06 7.14
C TYR A 61 -0.39 -3.75 8.32
N ASP A 62 0.94 -3.87 8.28
CA ASP A 62 1.71 -4.56 9.33
C ASP A 62 1.61 -3.86 10.69
N GLU A 63 1.56 -2.51 10.69
CA GLU A 63 1.66 -1.73 11.93
C GLU A 63 0.30 -1.40 12.59
N TYR A 64 -0.77 -1.23 11.80
CA TYR A 64 -2.06 -0.74 12.32
C TYR A 64 -3.24 -1.70 12.14
N TRP A 65 -3.09 -2.79 11.39
CA TRP A 65 -4.21 -3.69 11.15
C TRP A 65 -4.35 -4.73 12.28
N PRO A 66 -5.56 -4.98 12.79
CA PRO A 66 -5.80 -6.10 13.70
C PRO A 66 -5.47 -7.40 12.96
N ARG A 67 -4.61 -8.25 13.55
CA ARG A 67 -4.37 -9.62 13.07
C ARG A 67 -5.67 -10.42 13.16
N THR A 68 -6.56 -10.21 12.21
CA THR A 68 -7.76 -11.03 12.03
C THR A 68 -7.33 -12.29 11.30
N ASP A 69 -7.57 -13.46 11.89
CA ASP A 69 -7.21 -14.79 11.38
C ASP A 69 -7.79 -15.15 9.99
N SER A 70 -8.50 -14.23 9.32
CA SER A 70 -9.15 -14.47 8.04
C SER A 70 -8.43 -13.76 6.89
N THR A 71 -7.75 -14.56 6.07
CA THR A 71 -7.07 -14.15 4.84
C THR A 71 -7.97 -13.39 3.86
N ALA A 72 -9.27 -13.70 3.82
CA ALA A 72 -10.22 -13.03 2.92
C ALA A 72 -10.41 -11.55 3.27
N TYR A 73 -10.43 -11.22 4.56
CA TYR A 73 -10.53 -9.83 5.03
C TYR A 73 -9.27 -9.04 4.69
N ALA A 74 -8.09 -9.64 4.85
CA ALA A 74 -6.81 -9.04 4.47
C ALA A 74 -6.77 -8.65 2.97
N VAL A 75 -7.25 -9.55 2.11
CA VAL A 75 -7.32 -9.29 0.66
C VAL A 75 -8.30 -8.17 0.33
N LEU A 76 -9.54 -8.22 0.85
CA LEU A 76 -10.54 -7.17 0.60
C LEU A 76 -10.05 -5.80 1.07
N TRP A 77 -9.39 -5.76 2.22
CA TRP A 77 -8.80 -4.53 2.73
C TRP A 77 -7.71 -4.01 1.80
N THR A 78 -6.77 -4.87 1.40
CA THR A 78 -5.66 -4.48 0.52
C THR A 78 -6.16 -3.96 -0.82
N VAL A 79 -7.20 -4.60 -1.39
CA VAL A 79 -7.87 -4.15 -2.61
C VAL A 79 -8.53 -2.78 -2.40
N GLY A 80 -9.29 -2.61 -1.32
CA GLY A 80 -9.96 -1.34 -1.02
C GLY A 80 -8.98 -0.19 -0.77
N ALA A 81 -7.95 -0.45 0.02
CA ALA A 81 -6.89 0.52 0.32
C ALA A 81 -6.07 0.86 -0.94
N GLY A 82 -5.80 -0.12 -1.80
CA GLY A 82 -5.18 0.08 -3.10
C GLY A 82 -5.99 0.98 -4.02
N LEU A 83 -7.30 0.71 -4.16
CA LEU A 83 -8.19 1.53 -4.98
C LEU A 83 -8.31 2.96 -4.45
N LEU A 84 -8.43 3.13 -3.14
CA LEU A 84 -8.45 4.46 -2.50
C LEU A 84 -7.13 5.20 -2.73
N THR A 85 -6.01 4.52 -2.56
CA THR A 85 -4.67 5.08 -2.82
C THR A 85 -4.55 5.58 -4.25
N ALA A 86 -4.95 4.75 -5.23
CA ALA A 86 -4.92 5.14 -6.63
C ALA A 86 -5.80 6.36 -6.89
N GLY A 87 -7.05 6.32 -6.41
CA GLY A 87 -8.01 7.40 -6.60
C GLY A 87 -7.54 8.72 -5.98
N ILE A 88 -7.00 8.68 -4.75
CA ILE A 88 -6.45 9.85 -4.07
C ILE A 88 -5.24 10.39 -4.82
N PHE A 89 -4.27 9.54 -5.16
CA PHE A 89 -3.06 9.99 -5.86
C PHE A 89 -3.39 10.62 -7.21
N ILE A 90 -4.20 9.94 -8.03
CA ILE A 90 -4.63 10.43 -9.34
C ILE A 90 -5.41 11.73 -9.18
N GLY A 91 -6.40 11.76 -8.28
CA GLY A 91 -7.25 12.93 -8.07
C GLY A 91 -6.46 14.15 -7.61
N VAL A 92 -5.53 13.98 -6.67
CA VAL A 92 -4.65 15.06 -6.20
C VAL A 92 -3.68 15.50 -7.29
N TYR A 93 -3.12 14.56 -8.05
CA TYR A 93 -2.22 14.86 -9.16
C TYR A 93 -2.90 15.72 -10.23
N GLU A 94 -4.07 15.29 -10.72
CA GLU A 94 -4.87 16.02 -11.71
C GLU A 94 -5.30 17.40 -11.19
N LEU A 95 -5.73 17.46 -9.92
CA LEU A 95 -6.10 18.72 -9.30
C LEU A 95 -4.91 19.69 -9.20
N ALA A 96 -3.78 19.23 -8.68
CA ALA A 96 -2.57 20.06 -8.56
C ALA A 96 -2.04 20.49 -9.94
N PHE A 97 -2.15 19.63 -10.95
CA PHE A 97 -1.79 19.96 -12.33
C PHE A 97 -2.69 21.06 -12.89
N SER A 98 -4.02 20.91 -12.71
CA SER A 98 -5.00 21.91 -13.17
C SER A 98 -4.83 23.28 -12.51
N LEU A 99 -4.29 23.32 -11.29
CA LEU A 99 -3.98 24.54 -10.54
C LEU A 99 -2.63 25.18 -10.91
N GLY A 100 -1.87 24.58 -11.84
CA GLY A 100 -0.59 25.10 -12.29
C GLY A 100 0.55 24.90 -11.28
N ALA A 101 0.48 23.88 -10.41
CA ALA A 101 1.51 23.61 -9.40
C ALA A 101 2.87 23.20 -9.99
N GLY A 102 2.95 22.95 -11.31
CA GLY A 102 4.19 22.71 -12.04
C GLY A 102 4.97 21.53 -11.47
N GLU A 103 6.23 21.75 -11.10
CA GLU A 103 7.12 20.71 -10.57
C GLU A 103 6.63 20.12 -9.24
N LEU A 104 5.87 20.88 -8.45
CA LEU A 104 5.37 20.43 -7.14
C LEU A 104 4.20 19.46 -7.24
N THR A 105 3.53 19.37 -8.39
CA THR A 105 2.34 18.51 -8.62
C THR A 105 2.55 17.08 -8.11
N ARG A 106 3.69 16.47 -8.45
CA ARG A 106 4.04 15.10 -8.08
C ARG A 106 4.27 14.92 -6.59
N ALA A 107 4.99 15.88 -5.99
CA ALA A 107 5.28 15.87 -4.57
C ALA A 107 4.00 16.06 -3.73
N VAL A 108 3.12 16.96 -4.15
CA VAL A 108 1.81 17.17 -3.49
C VAL A 108 0.96 15.91 -3.56
N ALA A 109 0.86 15.27 -4.72
CA ALA A 109 0.13 14.01 -4.88
C ALA A 109 0.66 12.92 -3.93
N LEU A 110 1.97 12.73 -3.87
CA LEU A 110 2.59 11.75 -2.98
C LEU A 110 2.32 12.09 -1.50
N LEU A 111 2.60 13.32 -1.07
CA LEU A 111 2.48 13.72 0.33
C LEU A 111 1.05 13.61 0.84
N VAL A 112 0.07 14.10 0.07
CA VAL A 112 -1.35 14.02 0.45
C VAL A 112 -1.80 12.57 0.52
N THR A 113 -1.40 11.73 -0.45
CA THR A 113 -1.73 10.31 -0.44
C THR A 113 -1.16 9.62 0.79
N THR A 114 0.12 9.81 1.10
CA THR A 114 0.78 9.21 2.26
C THR A 114 0.15 9.68 3.58
N VAL A 115 -0.13 10.98 3.71
CA VAL A 115 -0.77 11.54 4.92
C VAL A 115 -2.16 10.94 5.13
N LEU A 116 -2.95 10.77 4.06
CA LEU A 116 -4.27 10.16 4.15
C LEU A 116 -4.20 8.66 4.48
N GLN A 117 -3.25 7.93 3.90
CA GLN A 117 -3.01 6.52 4.22
C GLN A 117 -2.67 6.32 5.70
N TYR A 118 -1.61 6.97 6.18
CA TYR A 118 -1.19 6.82 7.58
C TYR A 118 -2.20 7.44 8.55
N GLY A 119 -2.75 8.61 8.22
CA GLY A 119 -3.74 9.28 9.06
C GLY A 119 -5.00 8.45 9.24
N SER A 120 -5.53 7.84 8.17
CA SER A 120 -6.71 6.96 8.25
C SER A 120 -6.42 5.71 9.06
N ALA A 121 -5.24 5.11 8.90
CA ALA A 121 -4.81 3.94 9.68
C ALA A 121 -4.67 4.24 11.18
N ILE A 122 -4.05 5.37 11.53
CA ILE A 122 -3.91 5.82 12.93
C ILE A 122 -5.28 6.12 13.55
N LEU A 123 -6.19 6.75 12.80
CA LEU A 123 -7.55 7.03 13.28
C LEU A 123 -8.32 5.73 13.53
N TYR A 124 -8.18 4.75 12.64
CA TYR A 124 -8.81 3.44 12.78
C TYR A 124 -8.30 2.68 14.00
N SER A 125 -6.97 2.65 14.22
CA SER A 125 -6.39 1.97 15.39
C SER A 125 -6.80 2.59 16.72
N ARG A 126 -7.04 3.90 16.76
CA ARG A 126 -7.56 4.61 17.95
C ARG A 126 -9.06 4.45 18.18
N ALA A 127 -9.81 4.03 17.17
CA ALA A 127 -11.25 3.82 17.25
C ALA A 127 -11.62 2.38 17.67
N GLN A 128 -10.64 1.48 17.75
CA GLN A 128 -10.76 0.14 18.33
C GLN A 128 -10.49 0.18 19.83
#